data_AF-A0A7W5AMF2-F1
#
_entry.id   AF-A0A7W5AMF2-F1
#
_cell.length_a   1.000
_cell.length_b   1.000
_cell.length_c   1.000
_cell.angle_alpha   90.00
_cell.angle_beta   90.00
_cell.angle_gamma   90.00
#
_symmetry.space_group_name_H-M   'P 1'
#
loop_
_entity.id
_entity.type
_entity.pdbx_description
1 polymer ?
#
loop_
_entity_poly.entity_id
_entity_poly.type
_entity_poly.pdbx_seq_one_letter_code
_entity_poly.pdbx_strand_id
1 'polypeptide(L)'
;MPDLDRLPPTQQLILDTLAARYRLGEQVWTFSTVHGKALRALEQAGLVTLLNGIVEHSTRARLTEAGKAAVLSGDYQPPNGGIDRLRAALTDIAEHAEARAHYLGMEPIAVIARQALESGPA
;
A
#
# COMPACT_ATOMS: atom_id res chain seq x y z
N MET A 1 -8.65 14.73 -15.44
CA MET A 1 -7.52 13.86 -15.04
C MET A 1 -7.00 13.15 -16.26
N PRO A 2 -5.69 12.83 -16.36
CA PRO A 2 -5.16 12.09 -17.50
C PRO A 2 -5.81 10.70 -17.58
N ASP A 3 -6.11 10.27 -18.81
CA ASP A 3 -6.65 8.95 -19.10
C ASP A 3 -5.51 7.92 -19.00
N LEU A 4 -5.48 7.19 -17.89
CA LEU A 4 -4.39 6.26 -17.56
C LEU A 4 -4.33 5.07 -18.53
N ASP A 5 -5.47 4.65 -19.10
CA ASP A 5 -5.56 3.49 -20.00
C ASP A 5 -4.94 3.76 -21.37
N ARG A 6 -4.60 5.02 -21.66
CA ARG A 6 -3.92 5.44 -22.90
C ARG A 6 -2.43 5.65 -22.70
N LEU A 7 -1.91 5.42 -21.49
CA LEU A 7 -0.48 5.50 -21.24
C LEU A 7 0.27 4.36 -21.95
N PRO A 8 1.52 4.59 -22.38
CA PRO A 8 2.39 3.51 -22.83
C PRO A 8 2.54 2.45 -21.73
N PRO A 9 2.62 1.15 -22.08
CA PRO A 9 2.66 0.06 -21.10
C PRO A 9 3.73 0.21 -20.01
N THR A 10 4.92 0.70 -20.37
CA THR A 10 6.00 0.95 -19.39
C THR A 10 5.64 2.03 -18.38
N GLN A 11 4.93 3.09 -18.81
CA GLN A 11 4.48 4.16 -17.90
C GLN A 11 3.41 3.63 -16.94
N GLN A 12 2.49 2.82 -17.43
CA GLN A 12 1.47 2.18 -16.60
C GLN A 12 2.08 1.23 -15.57
N LEU A 13 3.02 0.37 -15.99
CA LEU A 13 3.72 -0.53 -15.06
C LEU A 13 4.52 0.21 -13.98
N ILE A 14 5.12 1.36 -14.31
CA ILE A 14 5.80 2.21 -13.31
C ILE A 14 4.79 2.74 -12.29
N LEU A 15 3.64 3.23 -12.75
CA LEU A 15 2.56 3.71 -11.87
C LEU A 15 2.01 2.59 -10.99
N ASP A 16 1.74 1.42 -11.55
CA ASP A 16 1.28 0.24 -10.81
C ASP A 16 2.29 -0.20 -9.74
N THR A 17 3.58 -0.19 -10.10
CA THR A 17 4.67 -0.52 -9.16
C THR A 17 4.71 0.46 -8.01
N LEU A 18 4.64 1.76 -8.30
CA LEU A 18 4.62 2.80 -7.27
C LEU A 18 3.36 2.72 -6.40
N ALA A 19 2.20 2.43 -6.99
CA ALA A 19 0.94 2.27 -6.27
C ALA A 19 0.98 1.05 -5.33
N ALA A 20 1.52 -0.08 -5.80
CA ALA A 20 1.72 -1.27 -4.99
C ALA A 20 2.68 -1.01 -3.82
N ARG A 21 3.81 -0.35 -4.08
CA ARG A 21 4.80 0.02 -3.05
C ARG A 21 4.21 0.98 -2.01
N TYR A 22 3.47 1.98 -2.46
CA TYR A 22 2.81 2.92 -1.57
C TYR A 22 1.84 2.22 -0.60
N ARG A 23 1.07 1.24 -1.10
CA ARG A 23 0.17 0.41 -0.27
C ARG A 23 0.91 -0.43 0.78
N LEU A 24 2.20 -0.70 0.59
CA LEU A 24 3.06 -1.40 1.55
C LEU A 24 3.84 -0.42 2.47
N GLY A 25 3.53 0.88 2.42
CA GLY A 25 4.22 1.91 3.20
C GLY A 25 5.50 2.45 2.56
N GLU A 26 5.89 1.95 1.38
CA GLU A 26 7.07 2.42 0.66
C GLU A 26 6.70 3.60 -0.27
N GLN A 27 7.02 4.82 0.15
CA GLN A 27 6.68 6.03 -0.61
C GLN A 27 7.60 6.29 -1.82
N VAL A 28 8.82 5.75 -1.80
CA VAL A 28 9.85 5.97 -2.82
C VAL A 28 10.34 4.63 -3.32
N TRP A 29 10.41 4.46 -4.64
CA TRP A 29 10.95 3.25 -5.26
C TRP A 29 12.09 3.58 -6.22
N THR A 30 12.99 2.60 -6.40
CA THR A 30 14.16 2.72 -7.27
C THR A 30 13.92 1.94 -8.56
N PHE A 31 14.08 2.61 -9.70
CA PHE A 31 14.01 2.02 -11.03
C PHE A 31 15.38 2.03 -11.69
N SER A 32 15.60 1.13 -12.66
CA SER A 32 16.77 1.19 -13.53
C SER A 32 16.69 2.39 -14.49
N THR A 33 17.84 2.99 -14.82
CA THR A 33 17.92 4.13 -15.75
C THR A 33 17.43 3.82 -17.17
N VAL A 34 17.29 2.54 -17.55
CA VAL A 34 16.69 2.14 -18.83
C VAL A 34 15.25 2.66 -18.99
N HIS A 35 14.56 2.92 -17.86
CA HIS A 35 13.21 3.48 -17.85
C HIS A 35 13.18 5.02 -17.81
N GLY A 36 14.33 5.70 -17.89
CA GLY A 36 14.46 7.14 -17.69
C GLY A 36 13.59 7.99 -18.62
N LYS A 37 13.30 7.54 -19.84
CA LYS A 37 12.38 8.24 -20.76
C LYS A 37 10.93 8.18 -20.26
N ALA A 38 10.48 7.00 -19.81
CA ALA A 38 9.14 6.81 -19.29
C ALA A 38 8.94 7.56 -17.96
N LEU A 39 9.94 7.52 -17.07
CA LEU A 39 9.95 8.26 -15.81
C LEU A 39 9.85 9.77 -16.02
N ARG A 40 10.63 10.33 -16.96
CA ARG A 40 10.55 11.76 -17.30
C ARG A 40 9.21 12.15 -17.92
N ALA A 41 8.61 11.30 -18.75
CA ALA A 41 7.28 11.56 -19.30
C ALA A 41 6.21 11.61 -18.19
N LEU A 42 6.28 10.71 -17.21
CA LEU A 42 5.38 10.70 -16.05
C LEU A 42 5.61 11.92 -15.13
N GLU A 43 6.85 12.36 -14.97
CA GLU A 43 7.19 13.57 -14.22
C GLU A 43 6.65 14.82 -14.92
N GLN A 44 6.81 14.91 -16.24
CA GLN A 44 6.23 15.99 -17.06
C GLN A 44 4.70 16.00 -17.00
N ALA A 45 4.07 14.82 -16.89
CA ALA A 45 2.63 14.69 -16.67
C ALA A 45 2.20 15.02 -15.23
N GLY A 46 3.14 15.32 -14.32
CA GLY A 46 2.88 15.66 -12.92
C GLY A 46 2.44 14.47 -12.05
N LEU A 47 2.61 13.23 -12.52
CA LEU A 47 2.16 12.02 -11.81
C LEU A 47 3.21 11.47 -10.85
N VAL A 48 4.50 11.72 -11.13
CA VAL A 48 5.61 11.30 -10.28
C VAL A 48 6.59 12.45 -10.05
N THR A 49 7.36 12.36 -8.97
CA THR A 49 8.54 13.20 -8.74
C THR A 49 9.77 12.32 -8.84
N LEU A 50 10.75 12.72 -9.66
CA LEU A 50 12.05 12.06 -9.68
C LEU A 50 12.94 12.65 -8.59
N LEU A 51 13.72 11.77 -7.97
CA LEU A 51 14.61 12.10 -6.87
C LEU A 51 16.03 11.78 -7.30
N ASN A 52 16.95 12.71 -7.03
CA ASN A 52 18.37 12.46 -7.21
C ASN A 52 18.82 11.41 -6.18
N GLY A 53 19.38 10.29 -6.67
CA GLY A 53 19.95 9.23 -5.86
C GLY A 53 21.46 9.12 -6.08
N ILE A 54 22.17 8.62 -5.07
CA ILE A 54 23.63 8.39 -5.10
C ILE A 54 23.97 7.08 -5.85
N VAL A 55 22.97 6.22 -6.08
CA VAL A 55 23.18 4.89 -6.68
C VAL A 55 23.25 5.00 -8.20
N GLU A 56 24.42 4.64 -8.75
CA GLU A 56 24.67 4.59 -10.18
C GLU A 56 23.63 3.72 -10.91
N HIS A 57 23.32 4.09 -12.16
CA HIS A 57 22.37 3.38 -13.03
C HIS A 57 20.95 3.21 -12.47
N SER A 58 20.57 4.04 -11.49
CA SER A 58 19.23 4.04 -10.92
C SER A 58 18.57 5.41 -10.94
N THR A 59 17.24 5.43 -10.88
CA THR A 59 16.43 6.63 -10.72
C THR A 59 15.38 6.36 -9.67
N ARG A 60 15.34 7.21 -8.63
CA ARG A 60 14.33 7.12 -7.58
C ARG A 60 13.11 7.93 -7.98
N ALA A 61 11.93 7.40 -7.70
CA ALA A 61 10.67 8.08 -7.99
C ALA A 61 9.65 7.85 -6.87
N ARG A 62 8.72 8.80 -6.74
CA ARG A 62 7.54 8.69 -5.88
C ARG A 62 6.31 9.26 -6.59
N LEU A 63 5.12 8.82 -6.19
CA LEU A 63 3.87 9.44 -6.65
C LEU A 63 3.75 10.87 -6.10
N THR A 64 3.27 11.79 -6.93
CA THR A 64 2.74 13.08 -6.46
C THR A 64 1.35 12.88 -5.86
N GLU A 65 0.75 13.91 -5.26
CA GLU A 65 -0.66 13.83 -4.84
C GLU A 65 -1.60 13.58 -6.02
N ALA A 66 -1.31 14.18 -7.20
CA ALA A 66 -2.06 13.90 -8.42
C ALA A 66 -1.88 12.44 -8.90
N GLY A 67 -0.64 11.92 -8.81
CA GLY A 67 -0.35 10.51 -9.10
C GLY A 67 -1.09 9.56 -8.17
N LYS A 68 -1.08 9.84 -6.86
CA LYS A 68 -1.83 9.07 -5.86
C LYS A 68 -3.32 9.06 -6.18
N ALA A 69 -3.93 10.22 -6.40
CA ALA A 69 -5.34 10.32 -6.74
C ALA A 69 -5.70 9.56 -8.03
N ALA A 70 -4.76 9.44 -8.96
CA ALA A 70 -4.98 8.72 -10.21
C ALA A 70 -4.95 7.19 -10.06
N VAL A 71 -4.09 6.64 -9.18
CA VAL A 71 -3.78 5.19 -9.13
C VAL A 71 -4.22 4.49 -7.83
N LEU A 72 -4.49 5.27 -6.77
CA LEU A 72 -4.98 4.77 -5.49
C LEU A 72 -6.50 4.95 -5.45
N SER A 73 -7.20 4.08 -6.19
CA SER A 73 -8.65 3.97 -6.04
C SER A 73 -8.99 3.67 -4.58
N GLY A 74 -9.95 4.41 -4.02
CA GLY A 74 -10.51 4.13 -2.69
C GLY A 74 -11.26 2.80 -2.63
N ASP A 75 -11.67 2.28 -3.79
CA ASP A 75 -12.37 0.99 -3.91
C ASP A 75 -11.40 -0.19 -4.07
N TYR A 76 -10.09 0.05 -4.02
CA TYR A 76 -9.11 -1.02 -4.07
C TYR A 76 -9.25 -1.92 -2.84
N GLN A 77 -9.67 -3.16 -3.08
CA GLN A 77 -9.70 -4.21 -2.07
C GLN A 77 -8.50 -5.13 -2.25
N PRO A 78 -7.60 -5.25 -1.25
CA PRO A 78 -6.53 -6.23 -1.28
C PRO A 78 -7.11 -7.64 -1.47
N PRO A 79 -6.48 -8.53 -2.25
CA PRO A 79 -7.01 -9.87 -2.51
C PRO A 79 -7.15 -10.73 -1.24
N ASN A 80 -6.44 -10.37 -0.17
CA ASN A 80 -6.54 -11.00 1.14
C ASN A 80 -7.55 -10.29 2.08
N GLY A 81 -8.36 -9.36 1.61
CA GLY A 81 -9.33 -8.61 2.42
C GLY A 81 -8.71 -7.56 3.36
N GLY A 82 -7.39 -7.35 3.29
CA GLY A 82 -6.69 -6.27 3.97
C GLY A 82 -6.99 -6.18 5.48
N ILE A 83 -7.21 -4.94 5.93
CA ILE A 83 -7.55 -4.62 7.32
C ILE A 83 -8.90 -5.22 7.73
N ASP A 84 -9.85 -5.34 6.83
CA ASP A 84 -11.18 -5.85 7.14
C ASP A 84 -11.13 -7.34 7.51
N ARG A 85 -10.30 -8.13 6.81
CA ARG A 85 -10.05 -9.53 7.18
C ARG A 85 -9.33 -9.64 8.53
N LEU A 86 -8.34 -8.78 8.79
CA LEU A 86 -7.66 -8.77 10.09
C LEU A 86 -8.64 -8.44 11.21
N ARG A 87 -9.51 -7.43 11.01
CA ARG A 87 -10.55 -7.05 11.95
C ARG A 87 -11.50 -8.21 12.22
N ALA A 88 -12.00 -8.86 11.18
CA ALA A 88 -12.86 -10.04 11.31
C ALA A 88 -12.18 -11.18 12.09
N ALA A 89 -10.92 -11.48 11.79
CA ALA A 89 -10.17 -12.51 12.51
C ALA A 89 -9.96 -12.17 13.99
N LEU A 90 -9.67 -10.90 14.32
CA LEU A 90 -9.54 -10.45 15.70
C LEU A 90 -10.87 -10.53 16.47
N THR A 91 -11.99 -10.21 15.81
CA THR A 91 -13.34 -10.39 16.39
C THR A 91 -13.61 -11.87 16.68
N ASP A 92 -13.37 -12.76 15.72
CA ASP A 92 -13.56 -14.21 15.90
C ASP A 92 -12.71 -14.76 17.06
N ILE A 93 -11.45 -14.30 17.18
CA ILE A 93 -10.54 -14.70 18.27
C ILE A 93 -11.06 -14.21 19.63
N ALA A 94 -11.49 -12.95 19.71
CA ALA A 94 -12.03 -12.38 20.95
C ALA A 94 -13.26 -13.16 21.43
N GLU A 95 -14.24 -13.37 20.54
CA GLU A 95 -15.46 -14.12 20.85
C GLU A 95 -15.15 -15.57 21.26
N HIS A 96 -14.25 -16.23 20.53
CA HIS A 96 -13.86 -17.61 20.83
C HIS A 96 -13.19 -17.77 22.19
N ALA A 97 -12.28 -16.84 22.53
CA ALA A 97 -11.53 -16.84 23.78
C ALA A 97 -12.43 -16.48 24.96
N GLU A 98 -13.35 -15.52 24.81
CA GLU A 98 -14.33 -15.13 25.84
C GLU A 98 -15.25 -16.29 26.23
N ALA A 99 -15.79 -17.00 25.24
CA ALA A 99 -16.60 -18.20 25.47
C ALA A 99 -15.84 -19.29 26.26
N ARG A 100 -14.50 -19.22 26.28
CA ARG A 100 -13.58 -20.17 26.93
C ARG A 100 -12.76 -19.53 28.03
N ALA A 101 -13.14 -18.36 28.55
CA ALA A 101 -12.37 -17.65 29.56
C ALA A 101 -12.14 -18.46 30.85
N HIS A 102 -12.99 -19.45 31.12
CA HIS A 102 -12.83 -20.40 32.23
C HIS A 102 -11.66 -21.39 32.04
N TYR A 103 -11.10 -21.51 30.85
CA TYR A 103 -9.86 -22.26 30.59
C TYR A 103 -8.64 -21.34 30.80
N LEU A 104 -7.61 -21.90 31.45
CA LEU A 104 -6.38 -21.18 31.77
C LEU A 104 -5.74 -20.60 30.50
N GLY A 105 -5.45 -19.31 30.51
CA GLY A 105 -4.78 -18.61 29.40
C GLY A 105 -5.70 -18.06 28.29
N MET A 106 -7.03 -18.27 28.36
CA MET A 106 -7.97 -17.72 27.37
C MET A 106 -8.38 -16.27 27.65
N GLU A 107 -8.51 -15.87 28.92
CA GLU A 107 -8.83 -14.48 29.29
C GLU A 107 -7.80 -13.45 28.77
N PRO A 108 -6.47 -13.68 28.87
CA PRO A 108 -5.48 -12.77 28.28
C PRO A 108 -5.59 -12.65 26.76
N ILE A 109 -5.98 -13.73 26.06
CA ILE A 109 -6.10 -13.74 24.58
C ILE A 109 -7.27 -12.85 24.14
N ALA A 110 -8.42 -12.96 24.83
CA ALA A 110 -9.58 -12.10 24.58
C ALA A 110 -9.24 -10.61 24.77
N VAL A 111 -8.51 -10.29 25.85
CA VAL A 111 -8.08 -8.91 26.16
C VAL A 111 -7.15 -8.36 25.07
N ILE A 112 -6.15 -9.13 24.65
CA ILE A 112 -5.20 -8.71 23.60
C ILE A 112 -5.92 -8.46 22.27
N ALA A 113 -6.85 -9.34 21.88
CA ALA A 113 -7.60 -9.19 20.65
C ALA A 113 -8.46 -7.91 20.64
N ARG A 114 -9.14 -7.60 21.75
CA ARG A 114 -9.91 -6.35 21.91
C ARG A 114 -9.03 -5.11 21.86
N GLN A 115 -7.90 -5.12 22.57
CA GLN A 115 -6.95 -3.99 22.54
C GLN A 115 -6.43 -3.72 21.12
N ALA A 116 -6.17 -4.77 20.34
CA ALA A 116 -5.78 -4.63 18.95
C ALA A 116 -6.90 -4.04 18.06
N LEU A 117 -8.17 -4.38 18.33
CA LEU A 117 -9.32 -3.79 17.63
C LEU A 117 -9.52 -2.31 17.96
N GLU A 118 -9.29 -1.91 19.22
CA GLU A 118 -9.43 -0.55 19.73
C GLU A 118 -8.29 0.37 19.26
N SER A 119 -7.07 -0.16 19.17
CA SER A 119 -5.88 0.62 18.79
C SER A 119 -5.84 0.97 17.30
N GLY A 120 -6.55 0.18 16.46
CA GLY A 120 -6.56 0.33 15.01
C GLY A 120 -5.19 0.07 14.35
N PRO A 121 -5.14 -0.13 13.03
CA PRO A 121 -3.88 -0.09 12.29
C PRO A 121 -3.38 1.36 12.24
N ALA A 122 -2.12 1.57 12.65
CA ALA A 122 -1.42 2.85 12.52
C ALA A 122 -1.19 3.25 11.04
#